data_AF-A0A2P6SFJ5-F1
#
_entry.id   AF-A0A2P6SFJ5-F1
#
_cell.length_a   1.000
_cell.length_b   1.000
_cell.length_c   1.000
_cell.angle_alpha   90.00
_cell.angle_beta   90.00
_cell.angle_gamma   90.00
#
_symmetry.space_group_name_H-M   'P 1'
#
loop_
_entity.id
_entity.type
_entity.pdbx_description
1 polymer ?
#
loop_
_entity_poly.entity_id
_entity_poly.type
_entity_poly.pdbx_seq_one_letter_code
_entity_poly.pdbx_strand_id
1 'polypeptide(L)'
;MFRLFSYSLSLFIFFLKFPPCIPTRTVPKNTGISEIIAAPKCGAPPPDMSSNTLQGTKYYVYFPGKPRWVPRTMPMRLTYAFSAENMISYLSSSDIRDTFKRSFDRWASVIPVSFFETEDYGFSDIKIGFYAGDHGDGEPFDGVLGILAHSFSPETGRLHLDAAETWAVDFRSEKSAVAVDLESVATHEIGHLLGLGHSLVKEAVMYPSLKPREKKVDLQVDDVEGVQALYGSNPNYTFSALSESEYSTSTNLGVDFRSRPSRWENFVFVLVIWSCIYF
;
A
#
# COMPACT_ATOMS: atom_id res chain seq x y z
N MET A 1 70.77 52.34 13.23
CA MET A 1 70.54 52.71 11.81
C MET A 1 69.08 52.37 11.50
N PHE A 2 68.18 53.33 11.71
CA PHE A 2 67.38 54.02 10.66
C PHE A 2 66.49 53.05 9.86
N ARG A 3 65.19 52.94 10.18
CA ARG A 3 64.01 53.77 9.78
C ARG A 3 63.21 53.03 8.68
N LEU A 4 61.97 52.57 8.96
CA LEU A 4 60.65 53.21 8.68
C LEU A 4 60.32 53.26 7.17
N PHE A 5 59.12 53.09 6.58
CA PHE A 5 57.67 53.18 6.87
C PHE A 5 56.97 52.29 5.78
N SER A 6 55.69 51.88 5.80
CA SER A 6 54.49 52.73 5.76
C SER A 6 53.18 51.89 5.76
N TYR A 7 52.26 52.32 6.64
CA TYR A 7 50.79 52.35 6.63
C TYR A 7 49.97 51.72 5.49
N SER A 8 48.88 51.01 5.87
CA SER A 8 47.52 51.53 5.63
C SER A 8 46.48 50.88 6.54
N LEU A 9 45.49 51.69 6.90
CA LEU A 9 44.44 51.57 7.90
C LEU A 9 43.09 51.56 7.15
N SER A 10 42.20 50.59 7.41
CA SER A 10 40.73 50.78 7.45
C SER A 10 40.05 49.44 7.78
N LEU A 11 39.30 49.26 8.88
CA LEU A 11 38.02 49.87 9.31
C LEU A 11 36.86 48.90 9.00
N PHE A 12 36.34 48.18 9.99
CA PHE A 12 34.96 48.36 10.49
C PHE A 12 34.54 47.29 11.53
N ILE A 13 33.87 47.79 12.56
CA ILE A 13 33.22 47.14 13.70
C ILE A 13 32.15 46.12 13.28
N PHE A 14 32.05 44.99 14.00
CA PHE A 14 30.73 44.46 14.37
C PHE A 14 30.77 43.79 15.76
N PHE A 15 29.87 44.26 16.63
CA PHE A 15 29.60 43.74 17.96
C PHE A 15 29.04 42.32 17.89
N LEU A 16 29.61 41.37 18.64
CA LEU A 16 28.90 40.16 19.03
C LEU A 16 28.38 40.33 20.46
N LYS A 17 27.11 40.75 20.52
CA LYS A 17 26.22 40.63 21.68
C LYS A 17 26.06 39.14 22.01
N PHE A 18 26.41 38.75 23.23
CA PHE A 18 25.91 37.50 23.83
C PHE A 18 24.41 37.64 24.11
N PRO A 19 23.53 36.75 23.61
CA PRO A 19 22.15 36.72 24.04
C PRO A 19 22.01 36.02 25.42
N PRO A 20 21.06 36.47 26.26
CA PRO A 20 20.87 35.95 27.61
C PRO A 20 20.18 34.57 27.63
N CYS A 21 20.53 33.74 28.61
CA CYS A 21 19.82 32.50 28.93
C CYS A 21 18.34 32.77 29.20
N ILE A 22 17.46 32.21 28.38
CA ILE A 22 16.02 32.16 28.60
C ILE A 22 15.72 30.88 29.39
N PRO A 23 14.98 30.94 30.53
CA PRO A 23 14.55 29.73 31.22
C PRO A 23 13.54 28.99 30.33
N THR A 24 13.84 27.74 30.01
CA THR A 24 12.91 26.85 29.32
C THR A 24 11.68 26.64 30.20
N ARG A 25 10.55 27.20 29.78
CA ARG A 25 9.23 26.88 30.32
C ARG A 25 9.02 25.38 30.15
N THR A 26 9.13 24.63 31.24
CA THR A 26 8.71 23.23 31.29
C THR A 26 7.23 23.17 30.96
N VAL A 27 6.92 22.72 29.74
CA VAL A 27 5.57 22.31 29.39
C VAL A 27 5.27 21.08 30.27
N PRO A 28 4.20 21.10 31.10
CA PRO A 28 3.86 19.93 31.88
C PRO A 28 3.55 18.78 30.91
N LYS A 29 4.20 17.62 31.12
CA LYS A 29 3.78 16.37 30.48
C LYS A 29 2.35 16.11 30.91
N ASN A 30 1.39 16.45 30.06
CA ASN A 30 0.06 15.89 30.13
C ASN A 30 0.22 14.39 29.82
N THR A 31 0.31 13.60 30.88
CA THR A 31 0.11 12.16 30.85
C THR A 31 -1.34 11.91 30.45
N GLY A 32 -1.56 11.76 29.14
CA GLY A 32 -2.90 11.58 28.59
C GLY A 32 -2.98 11.77 27.09
N ILE A 33 -2.06 11.17 26.32
CA ILE A 33 -2.24 10.94 24.89
C ILE A 33 -1.66 9.55 24.63
N SER A 34 -2.52 8.58 24.34
CA SER A 34 -2.13 7.35 23.67
C SER A 34 -1.25 7.72 22.48
N GLU A 35 0.02 7.33 22.51
CA GLU A 35 0.84 7.28 21.32
C GLU A 35 0.06 6.40 20.33
N ILE A 36 -0.65 7.03 19.40
CA ILE A 36 -1.23 6.33 18.27
C ILE A 36 -0.01 5.96 17.45
N ILE A 37 0.57 4.79 17.75
CA ILE A 37 1.62 4.20 16.93
C ILE A 37 1.00 4.12 15.54
N ALA A 38 1.51 4.93 14.62
CA ALA A 38 1.06 4.91 13.24
C ALA A 38 1.24 3.48 12.72
N ALA A 39 0.24 2.96 12.02
CA ALA A 39 0.37 1.63 11.45
C ALA A 39 1.56 1.61 10.48
N PRO A 40 2.34 0.51 10.45
CA PRO A 40 3.37 0.31 9.43
C PRO A 40 2.81 0.51 8.03
N LYS A 41 3.65 0.97 7.10
CA LYS A 41 3.21 1.39 5.78
C LYS A 41 4.26 1.15 4.69
N CYS A 42 3.83 1.25 3.44
CA CYS A 42 4.71 1.38 2.30
C CYS A 42 5.46 2.73 2.33
N GLY A 43 6.71 2.73 1.87
CA GLY A 43 7.58 3.89 1.73
C GLY A 43 7.34 4.74 0.48
N ALA A 44 6.51 4.27 -0.47
CA ALA A 44 6.21 5.01 -1.67
C ALA A 44 5.57 6.38 -1.36
N PRO A 45 5.83 7.42 -2.18
CA PRO A 45 5.27 8.75 -1.94
C PRO A 45 3.74 8.73 -1.96
N PRO A 46 3.08 9.64 -1.21
CA PRO A 46 1.63 9.75 -1.24
C PRO A 46 1.13 10.09 -2.65
N PRO A 47 -0.14 9.75 -2.97
CA PRO A 47 -0.72 10.05 -4.26
C PRO A 47 -0.74 11.58 -4.50
N ASP A 48 -0.42 12.00 -5.71
CA ASP A 48 -0.49 13.40 -6.11
C ASP A 48 -1.96 13.85 -6.18
N MET A 49 -2.42 14.51 -5.13
CA MET A 49 -3.77 15.06 -4.99
C MET A 49 -4.06 16.22 -5.97
N SER A 50 -3.08 16.68 -6.76
CA SER A 50 -3.29 17.74 -7.76
C SER A 50 -4.10 17.28 -8.99
N SER A 51 -4.23 15.97 -9.19
CA SER A 51 -5.10 15.35 -10.20
C SER A 51 -6.55 15.22 -9.70
N ASN A 52 -7.20 16.34 -9.39
CA ASN A 52 -8.66 16.38 -9.23
C ASN A 52 -9.33 16.18 -10.59
N THR A 53 -9.37 14.93 -11.06
CA THR A 53 -10.26 14.57 -12.16
C THR A 53 -11.64 14.33 -11.54
N LEU A 54 -12.41 15.42 -11.47
CA LEU A 54 -13.86 15.39 -11.28
C LEU A 54 -14.51 14.67 -12.48
N GLN A 55 -14.43 13.34 -12.51
CA GLN A 55 -15.18 12.46 -13.40
C GLN A 55 -15.18 11.03 -12.83
N GLY A 56 -16.22 10.73 -12.06
CA GLY A 56 -16.52 9.36 -11.61
C GLY A 56 -15.72 8.89 -10.40
N THR A 57 -16.38 8.12 -9.55
CA THR A 57 -15.95 7.52 -8.28
C THR A 57 -14.79 6.52 -8.43
N LYS A 58 -13.61 6.97 -8.86
CA LYS A 58 -12.40 6.14 -8.93
C LYS A 58 -11.46 6.51 -7.79
N TYR A 59 -11.11 5.54 -6.95
CA TYR A 59 -10.27 5.76 -5.75
C TYR A 59 -8.82 5.32 -5.96
N TYR A 60 -8.54 4.52 -6.99
CA TYR A 60 -7.20 4.18 -7.42
C TYR A 60 -6.45 5.38 -8.01
N VAL A 61 -5.14 5.38 -7.80
CA VAL A 61 -4.22 6.43 -8.28
C VAL A 61 -3.02 5.77 -8.97
N TYR A 62 -2.22 6.55 -9.67
CA TYR A 62 -0.99 6.11 -10.34
C TYR A 62 0.19 6.95 -9.87
N PHE A 63 1.41 6.45 -10.07
CA PHE A 63 2.59 7.32 -10.02
C PHE A 63 2.50 8.47 -11.03
N PRO A 64 3.15 9.61 -10.78
CA PRO A 64 3.22 10.72 -11.73
C PRO A 64 3.65 10.25 -13.12
N GLY A 65 2.91 10.68 -14.15
CA GLY A 65 3.14 10.25 -15.53
C GLY A 65 2.45 8.95 -15.93
N LYS A 66 1.72 8.29 -15.02
CA LYS A 66 0.99 7.02 -15.26
C LYS A 66 1.88 5.95 -15.95
N PRO A 67 3.06 5.66 -15.38
CA PRO A 67 4.02 4.74 -15.99
C PRO A 67 3.43 3.33 -16.07
N ARG A 68 3.81 2.61 -17.13
CA ARG A 68 3.47 1.20 -17.33
C ARG A 68 4.60 0.53 -18.09
N TRP A 69 4.74 -0.78 -17.90
CA TRP A 69 5.61 -1.59 -18.74
C TRP A 69 5.20 -1.50 -20.21
N VAL A 70 6.19 -1.38 -21.11
CA VAL A 70 5.97 -1.45 -22.56
C VAL A 70 6.15 -2.91 -23.02
N PRO A 71 5.15 -3.49 -23.73
CA PRO A 71 5.28 -4.87 -24.21
C PRO A 71 6.41 -5.01 -25.20
N ARG A 72 7.37 -5.88 -24.89
CA ARG A 72 8.41 -6.32 -25.85
C ARG A 72 7.97 -7.52 -26.67
N THR A 73 7.01 -8.28 -26.16
CA THR A 73 6.39 -9.45 -26.80
C THR A 73 4.89 -9.46 -26.52
N MET A 74 4.12 -10.16 -27.36
CA MET A 74 2.70 -10.44 -27.14
C MET A 74 2.49 -11.97 -27.09
N PRO A 75 1.90 -12.53 -26.01
CA PRO A 75 1.46 -11.84 -24.79
C PRO A 75 2.60 -11.20 -23.99
N MET A 76 2.28 -10.20 -23.17
CA MET A 76 3.24 -9.48 -22.36
C MET A 76 3.83 -10.40 -21.29
N ARG A 77 5.16 -10.42 -21.21
CA ARG A 77 5.91 -11.25 -20.27
C ARG A 77 6.94 -10.42 -19.51
N LEU A 78 6.88 -10.48 -18.18
CA LEU A 78 7.86 -9.88 -17.29
C LEU A 78 8.60 -10.97 -16.52
N THR A 79 9.89 -10.76 -16.30
CA THR A 79 10.75 -11.65 -15.52
C THR A 79 11.07 -11.05 -14.17
N TYR A 80 11.14 -11.87 -13.12
CA TYR A 80 11.57 -11.42 -11.79
C TYR A 80 12.64 -12.32 -11.21
N ALA A 81 13.48 -11.76 -10.36
CA ALA A 81 14.56 -12.47 -9.69
C ALA A 81 14.85 -11.91 -8.29
N PHE A 82 15.43 -12.75 -7.44
CA PHE A 82 15.85 -12.40 -6.08
C PHE A 82 17.34 -12.12 -6.04
N SER A 83 17.76 -11.10 -5.28
CA SER A 83 19.17 -10.85 -5.00
C SER A 83 19.79 -12.06 -4.30
N ALA A 84 21.05 -12.39 -4.63
CA ALA A 84 21.77 -13.45 -3.92
C ALA A 84 22.35 -12.95 -2.59
N GLU A 85 22.58 -11.64 -2.47
CA GLU A 85 23.25 -10.98 -1.37
C GLU A 85 22.28 -10.41 -0.33
N ASN A 86 21.11 -9.95 -0.79
CA ASN A 86 20.14 -9.22 0.02
C ASN A 86 18.91 -10.09 0.28
N MET A 87 19.10 -11.14 1.09
CA MET A 87 18.05 -12.07 1.49
C MET A 87 18.10 -12.31 3.00
N ILE A 88 16.93 -12.52 3.60
CA ILE A 88 16.80 -12.96 4.99
C ILE A 88 17.01 -14.47 5.11
N SER A 89 17.57 -14.93 6.23
CA SER A 89 17.95 -16.34 6.44
C SER A 89 16.99 -17.14 7.31
N TYR A 90 16.09 -16.48 8.04
CA TYR A 90 15.19 -17.14 9.01
C TYR A 90 13.88 -17.63 8.37
N LEU A 91 13.55 -17.16 7.17
CA LEU A 91 12.54 -17.76 6.29
C LEU A 91 13.25 -18.58 5.21
N SER A 92 12.67 -19.72 4.84
CA SER A 92 13.25 -20.53 3.77
C SER A 92 13.11 -19.82 2.42
N SER A 93 14.11 -20.00 1.53
CA SER A 93 14.03 -19.42 0.19
C SER A 93 12.84 -19.93 -0.61
N SER A 94 12.38 -21.17 -0.35
CA SER A 94 11.17 -21.72 -0.97
C SER A 94 9.93 -20.94 -0.51
N ASP A 95 9.76 -20.71 0.79
CA ASP A 95 8.60 -20.00 1.31
C ASP A 95 8.51 -18.57 0.77
N ILE A 96 9.65 -17.88 0.64
CA ILE A 96 9.73 -16.54 0.04
C ILE A 96 9.34 -16.61 -1.45
N ARG A 97 9.95 -17.49 -2.22
CA ARG A 97 9.69 -17.63 -3.67
C ARG A 97 8.23 -18.01 -3.95
N ASP A 98 7.70 -18.97 -3.22
CA ASP A 98 6.29 -19.39 -3.34
C ASP A 98 5.33 -18.25 -2.97
N THR A 99 5.69 -17.42 -1.99
CA THR A 99 4.90 -16.24 -1.58
C THR A 99 4.84 -15.18 -2.68
N PHE A 100 5.99 -14.86 -3.28
CA PHE A 100 6.04 -13.93 -4.41
C PHE A 100 5.34 -14.50 -5.65
N LYS A 101 5.49 -15.80 -5.92
CA LYS A 101 4.79 -16.48 -7.00
C LYS A 101 3.26 -16.30 -6.85
N ARG A 102 2.70 -16.58 -5.66
CA ARG A 102 1.27 -16.35 -5.39
C ARG A 102 0.87 -14.88 -5.57
N SER A 103 1.72 -13.95 -5.13
CA SER A 103 1.46 -12.52 -5.26
C SER A 103 1.43 -12.06 -6.73
N PHE A 104 2.36 -12.53 -7.55
CA PHE A 104 2.34 -12.29 -9.01
C PHE A 104 1.16 -12.97 -9.70
N ASP A 105 0.84 -14.22 -9.32
CA ASP A 105 -0.29 -14.96 -9.88
C ASP A 105 -1.62 -14.22 -9.65
N ARG A 106 -1.79 -13.56 -8.50
CA ARG A 106 -2.98 -12.73 -8.22
C ARG A 106 -3.15 -11.61 -9.23
N TRP A 107 -2.10 -10.83 -9.46
CA TRP A 107 -2.14 -9.77 -10.48
C TRP A 107 -2.34 -10.36 -11.88
N ALA A 108 -1.61 -11.42 -12.24
CA ALA A 108 -1.76 -12.11 -13.53
C ALA A 108 -3.17 -12.66 -13.78
N SER A 109 -3.93 -12.96 -12.72
CA SER A 109 -5.30 -13.43 -12.85
C SER A 109 -6.26 -12.37 -13.42
N VAL A 110 -5.94 -11.07 -13.27
CA VAL A 110 -6.83 -9.97 -13.66
C VAL A 110 -6.34 -9.15 -14.86
N ILE A 111 -5.07 -9.27 -15.27
CA ILE A 111 -4.49 -8.58 -16.44
C ILE A 111 -3.81 -9.54 -17.41
N PRO A 112 -3.63 -9.18 -18.71
CA PRO A 112 -2.97 -10.03 -19.70
C PRO A 112 -1.42 -9.96 -19.61
N VAL A 113 -0.87 -10.09 -18.40
CA VAL A 113 0.57 -10.08 -18.11
C VAL A 113 0.96 -11.37 -17.43
N SER A 114 2.03 -12.01 -17.91
CA SER A 114 2.58 -13.22 -17.30
C SER A 114 3.92 -12.93 -16.64
N PHE A 115 4.14 -13.46 -15.44
CA PHE A 115 5.36 -13.28 -14.66
C PHE A 115 6.13 -14.61 -14.56
N PHE A 116 7.44 -14.55 -14.76
CA PHE A 116 8.30 -15.73 -14.68
C PHE A 116 9.52 -15.44 -13.82
N GLU A 117 9.78 -16.33 -12.88
CA GLU A 117 11.01 -16.30 -12.12
C GLU A 117 12.20 -16.67 -13.01
N THR A 118 13.32 -16.00 -12.83
CA THR A 118 14.60 -16.30 -13.49
C THR A 118 15.73 -16.25 -12.47
N GLU A 119 16.80 -17.00 -12.71
CA GLU A 119 18.03 -16.89 -11.93
C GLU A 119 18.93 -15.75 -12.40
N ASP A 120 18.67 -15.21 -13.59
CA ASP A 120 19.42 -14.08 -14.13
C ASP A 120 18.94 -12.76 -13.50
N TYR A 121 19.42 -12.48 -12.29
CA TYR A 121 19.08 -11.25 -11.57
C TYR A 121 19.44 -9.98 -12.35
N GLY A 122 20.59 -9.97 -13.04
CA GLY A 122 21.08 -8.82 -13.78
C GLY A 122 20.15 -8.39 -14.91
N PHE A 123 19.66 -9.37 -15.70
CA PHE A 123 18.81 -9.12 -16.86
C PHE A 123 17.30 -9.24 -16.58
N SER A 124 16.89 -9.61 -15.37
CA SER A 124 15.48 -9.62 -14.97
C SER A 124 14.84 -8.22 -15.04
N ASP A 125 13.56 -8.18 -15.41
CA ASP A 125 12.77 -6.94 -15.41
C ASP A 125 12.56 -6.42 -13.99
N ILE A 126 12.25 -7.32 -13.07
CA ILE A 126 11.92 -7.03 -11.68
C ILE A 126 12.97 -7.67 -10.75
N LYS A 127 13.57 -6.85 -9.90
CA LYS A 127 14.62 -7.20 -8.95
C LYS A 127 14.11 -7.05 -7.53
N ILE A 128 14.14 -8.14 -6.77
CA ILE A 128 13.61 -8.23 -5.41
C ILE A 128 14.75 -8.46 -4.42
N GLY A 129 14.75 -7.76 -3.29
CA GLY A 129 15.71 -7.98 -2.22
C GLY A 129 15.28 -7.40 -0.87
N PHE A 130 15.87 -7.91 0.20
CA PHE A 130 15.70 -7.47 1.57
C PHE A 130 16.91 -6.65 2.00
N TYR A 131 16.71 -5.36 2.26
CA TYR A 131 17.78 -4.41 2.56
C TYR A 131 17.59 -3.82 3.96
N ALA A 132 18.68 -3.38 4.59
CA ALA A 132 18.63 -2.75 5.91
C ALA A 132 19.18 -1.33 5.83
N GLY A 133 18.51 -0.38 6.50
CA GLY A 133 18.99 1.00 6.61
C GLY A 133 19.24 1.66 5.25
N ASP A 134 20.32 2.42 5.14
CA ASP A 134 20.78 2.98 3.87
C ASP A 134 21.34 1.87 2.96
N HIS A 135 20.73 1.74 1.78
CA HIS A 135 21.06 0.76 0.76
C HIS A 135 21.27 1.39 -0.63
N GLY A 136 21.61 2.69 -0.66
CA GLY A 136 22.18 3.34 -1.84
C GLY A 136 21.17 3.78 -2.91
N ASP A 137 19.86 3.75 -2.63
CA ASP A 137 18.82 4.26 -3.52
C ASP A 137 18.21 5.60 -3.07
N GLY A 138 18.63 6.11 -1.91
CA GLY A 138 18.18 7.39 -1.35
C GLY A 138 16.96 7.30 -0.42
N GLU A 139 16.37 6.11 -0.26
CA GLU A 139 15.19 5.86 0.58
C GLU A 139 15.54 4.84 1.67
N PRO A 140 16.30 5.23 2.72
CA PRO A 140 16.77 4.29 3.74
C PRO A 140 15.61 3.74 4.57
N PHE A 141 15.69 2.45 4.92
CA PHE A 141 14.73 1.84 5.85
C PHE A 141 14.96 2.28 7.30
N ASP A 142 13.89 2.29 8.10
CA ASP A 142 13.85 2.83 9.46
C ASP A 142 13.89 1.76 10.58
N GLY A 143 13.91 0.48 10.21
CA GLY A 143 14.01 -0.63 11.15
C GLY A 143 12.65 -1.25 11.45
N VAL A 144 12.54 -1.93 12.60
CA VAL A 144 11.33 -2.68 12.97
C VAL A 144 10.12 -1.75 13.06
N LEU A 145 9.11 -2.03 12.24
CA LEU A 145 7.87 -1.27 12.07
C LEU A 145 8.10 0.17 11.66
N GLY A 146 7.49 0.56 10.55
CA GLY A 146 7.60 1.90 10.02
C GLY A 146 7.37 1.84 8.52
N ILE A 147 8.46 1.88 7.77
CA ILE A 147 8.50 1.60 6.34
C ILE A 147 8.79 0.12 6.13
N LEU A 148 7.76 -0.62 5.71
CA LEU A 148 7.87 -2.07 5.50
C LEU A 148 8.66 -2.43 4.24
N ALA A 149 8.44 -1.65 3.17
CA ALA A 149 8.97 -1.89 1.84
C ALA A 149 8.76 -0.65 0.97
N HIS A 150 9.44 -0.61 -0.18
CA HIS A 150 9.12 0.29 -1.27
C HIS A 150 9.46 -0.32 -2.62
N SER A 151 8.75 0.15 -3.64
CA SER A 151 8.96 -0.22 -5.03
C SER A 151 9.05 0.99 -5.92
N PHE A 152 9.78 0.83 -7.02
CA PHE A 152 9.94 1.85 -8.04
C PHE A 152 8.98 1.59 -9.18
N SER A 153 8.33 2.65 -9.66
CA SER A 153 7.42 2.57 -10.79
C SER A 153 8.11 1.98 -12.04
N PRO A 154 7.34 1.39 -12.96
CA PRO A 154 7.85 0.95 -14.26
C PRO A 154 8.68 2.04 -14.96
N GLU A 155 9.75 1.70 -15.67
CA GLU A 155 10.31 0.35 -15.90
C GLU A 155 11.49 0.03 -14.98
N THR A 156 11.64 0.75 -13.87
CA THR A 156 12.79 0.58 -12.96
C THR A 156 12.85 -0.84 -12.38
N GLY A 157 11.69 -1.40 -12.03
CA GLY A 157 11.56 -2.81 -11.67
C GLY A 157 12.38 -3.19 -10.43
N ARG A 158 12.36 -2.38 -9.38
CA ARG A 158 13.02 -2.69 -8.11
C ARG A 158 11.99 -2.72 -6.99
N LEU A 159 12.04 -3.76 -6.17
CA LEU A 159 11.22 -3.96 -4.99
C LEU A 159 12.14 -4.28 -3.82
N HIS A 160 12.18 -3.39 -2.84
CA HIS A 160 13.00 -3.52 -1.66
C HIS A 160 12.08 -3.74 -0.45
N LEU A 161 12.43 -4.71 0.38
CA LEU A 161 11.77 -4.96 1.66
C LEU A 161 12.73 -4.64 2.79
N ASP A 162 12.24 -4.13 3.92
CA ASP A 162 13.09 -3.91 5.09
C ASP A 162 13.47 -5.25 5.73
N ALA A 163 14.75 -5.57 5.74
CA ALA A 163 15.31 -6.78 6.35
C ALA A 163 15.21 -6.77 7.89
N ALA A 164 14.95 -5.61 8.51
CA ALA A 164 14.75 -5.51 9.96
C ALA A 164 13.38 -6.03 10.41
N GLU A 165 12.40 -6.12 9.50
CA GLU A 165 11.05 -6.52 9.86
C GLU A 165 10.93 -7.99 10.24
N THR A 166 9.99 -8.30 11.13
CA THR A 166 9.67 -9.70 11.47
C THR A 166 8.72 -10.27 10.42
N TRP A 167 9.27 -10.62 9.25
CA TRP A 167 8.51 -11.24 8.16
C TRP A 167 7.95 -12.60 8.56
N ALA A 168 6.68 -12.82 8.25
CA ALA A 168 6.02 -14.11 8.38
C ALA A 168 5.36 -14.51 7.08
N VAL A 169 5.45 -15.80 6.77
CA VAL A 169 4.55 -16.45 5.82
C VAL A 169 3.46 -17.12 6.64
N ASP A 170 2.21 -16.84 6.28
CA ASP A 170 0.97 -17.42 6.79
C ASP A 170 0.68 -17.36 8.31
N PHE A 171 1.63 -16.88 9.12
CA PHE A 171 1.60 -16.79 10.59
C PHE A 171 1.47 -18.12 11.34
N ARG A 172 1.71 -19.27 10.70
CA ARG A 172 1.65 -20.58 11.37
C ARG A 172 2.82 -20.80 12.31
N SER A 173 4.03 -20.44 11.91
CA SER A 173 5.25 -20.58 12.70
C SER A 173 5.51 -19.33 13.55
N GLU A 174 5.52 -18.15 12.92
CA GLU A 174 5.81 -16.89 13.58
C GLU A 174 4.61 -16.36 14.39
N LYS A 175 4.85 -16.11 15.69
CA LYS A 175 3.83 -15.72 16.68
C LYS A 175 4.03 -14.33 17.25
N SER A 176 5.11 -13.65 16.88
CA SER A 176 5.37 -12.27 17.26
C SER A 176 4.16 -11.38 16.96
N ALA A 177 3.80 -10.54 17.94
CA ALA A 177 2.70 -9.59 17.79
C ALA A 177 3.01 -8.50 16.76
N VAL A 178 4.29 -8.29 16.45
CA VAL A 178 4.77 -7.34 15.44
C VAL A 178 5.07 -7.99 14.10
N ALA A 179 4.74 -9.28 13.92
CA ALA A 179 4.99 -9.99 12.67
C ALA A 179 4.18 -9.39 11.51
N VAL A 180 4.85 -9.24 10.37
CA VAL A 180 4.29 -8.65 9.14
C VAL A 180 4.09 -9.75 8.11
N ASP A 181 2.92 -9.78 7.47
CA ASP A 181 2.62 -10.78 6.44
C ASP A 181 3.35 -10.43 5.13
N LEU A 182 4.30 -11.29 4.74
CA LEU A 182 5.14 -11.07 3.55
C LEU A 182 4.30 -11.04 2.26
N GLU A 183 3.25 -11.87 2.17
CA GLU A 183 2.40 -11.97 0.98
C GLU A 183 1.59 -10.69 0.75
N SER A 184 1.08 -10.11 1.83
CA SER A 184 0.33 -8.85 1.79
C SER A 184 1.20 -7.70 1.31
N VAL A 185 2.41 -7.55 1.87
CA VAL A 185 3.35 -6.52 1.41
C VAL A 185 3.81 -6.77 -0.02
N ALA A 186 4.20 -8.01 -0.36
CA ALA A 186 4.60 -8.34 -1.72
C ALA A 186 3.49 -8.05 -2.75
N THR A 187 2.23 -8.39 -2.44
CA THR A 187 1.10 -8.12 -3.34
C THR A 187 0.90 -6.61 -3.53
N HIS A 188 1.01 -5.81 -2.47
CA HIS A 188 0.96 -4.34 -2.53
C HIS A 188 2.09 -3.76 -3.41
N GLU A 189 3.32 -4.14 -3.11
CA GLU A 189 4.51 -3.66 -3.81
C GLU A 189 4.51 -4.05 -5.31
N ILE A 190 3.97 -5.21 -5.66
CA ILE A 190 3.80 -5.59 -7.08
C ILE A 190 2.79 -4.67 -7.78
N GLY A 191 1.78 -4.14 -7.09
CA GLY A 191 0.89 -3.13 -7.67
C GLY A 191 1.67 -1.85 -8.06
N HIS A 192 2.63 -1.43 -7.23
CA HIS A 192 3.54 -0.34 -7.58
C HIS A 192 4.46 -0.68 -8.76
N LEU A 193 4.98 -1.90 -8.81
CA LEU A 193 5.71 -2.41 -9.98
C LEU A 193 4.85 -2.47 -11.25
N LEU A 194 3.52 -2.39 -11.14
CA LEU A 194 2.60 -2.30 -12.27
C LEU A 194 2.14 -0.86 -12.54
N GLY A 195 2.65 0.12 -11.80
CA GLY A 195 2.38 1.55 -12.01
C GLY A 195 1.23 2.12 -11.18
N LEU A 196 0.60 1.31 -10.33
CA LEU A 196 -0.40 1.80 -9.37
C LEU A 196 0.26 2.64 -8.29
N GLY A 197 -0.45 3.66 -7.83
CA GLY A 197 -0.16 4.38 -6.59
C GLY A 197 -1.03 3.88 -5.46
N HIS A 198 -0.95 4.56 -4.31
CA HIS A 198 -1.78 4.23 -3.15
C HIS A 198 -3.27 4.52 -3.39
N SER A 199 -4.12 3.58 -3.00
CA SER A 199 -5.57 3.74 -2.94
C SER A 199 -6.01 4.44 -1.66
N LEU A 200 -7.13 5.16 -1.72
CA LEU A 200 -7.81 5.71 -0.55
C LEU A 200 -8.80 4.73 0.10
N VAL A 201 -9.07 3.59 -0.55
CA VAL A 201 -9.97 2.54 -0.03
C VAL A 201 -9.22 1.69 0.98
N LYS A 202 -9.71 1.65 2.22
CA LYS A 202 -9.01 0.96 3.32
C LYS A 202 -8.92 -0.54 3.15
N GLU A 203 -9.80 -1.12 2.36
CA GLU A 203 -9.89 -2.55 2.10
C GLU A 203 -9.04 -2.96 0.89
N ALA A 204 -8.69 -2.02 0.01
CA ALA A 204 -7.88 -2.27 -1.18
C ALA A 204 -6.45 -2.67 -0.83
N VAL A 205 -5.87 -3.61 -1.59
CA VAL A 205 -4.48 -4.04 -1.43
C VAL A 205 -3.55 -2.82 -1.52
N MET A 206 -3.84 -1.88 -2.42
CA MET A 206 -3.05 -0.66 -2.59
C MET A 206 -3.24 0.41 -1.49
N TYR A 207 -3.96 0.13 -0.41
CA TYR A 207 -3.98 1.03 0.76
C TYR A 207 -2.58 1.06 1.42
N PRO A 208 -2.03 2.24 1.76
CA PRO A 208 -0.62 2.37 2.14
C PRO A 208 -0.22 1.70 3.45
N SER A 209 -1.16 1.44 4.36
CA SER A 209 -0.85 0.90 5.69
C SER A 209 -1.30 -0.55 5.84
N LEU A 210 -0.49 -1.34 6.55
CA LEU A 210 -0.78 -2.72 6.93
C LEU A 210 -0.50 -2.88 8.42
N LYS A 211 -1.48 -3.34 9.19
CA LYS A 211 -1.25 -3.60 10.61
C LYS A 211 -0.43 -4.89 10.79
N PRO A 212 0.37 -5.00 11.85
CA PRO A 212 0.95 -6.28 12.23
C PRO A 212 -0.14 -7.34 12.34
N ARG A 213 0.18 -8.58 11.96
CA ARG A 213 -0.75 -9.73 11.98
C ARG A 213 -1.91 -9.65 10.99
N GLU A 214 -2.06 -8.56 10.24
CA GLU A 214 -3.09 -8.42 9.21
C GLU A 214 -2.69 -9.16 7.93
N LYS A 215 -3.66 -9.78 7.27
CA LYS A 215 -3.50 -10.34 5.92
C LYS A 215 -4.39 -9.57 4.96
N LYS A 216 -3.81 -9.15 3.85
CA LYS A 216 -4.46 -8.33 2.84
C LYS A 216 -3.93 -8.65 1.46
N VAL A 217 -4.33 -9.82 0.99
CA VAL A 217 -3.83 -10.41 -0.26
C VAL A 217 -4.87 -10.39 -1.36
N ASP A 218 -6.15 -10.22 -1.04
CA ASP A 218 -7.24 -10.32 -2.00
C ASP A 218 -7.48 -8.98 -2.69
N LEU A 219 -7.29 -8.96 -4.01
CA LEU A 219 -7.51 -7.76 -4.84
C LEU A 219 -8.98 -7.33 -4.75
N GLN A 220 -9.20 -6.06 -4.39
CA GLN A 220 -10.53 -5.46 -4.35
C GLN A 220 -10.87 -4.84 -5.71
N VAL A 221 -12.14 -4.45 -5.91
CA VAL A 221 -12.59 -3.80 -7.15
C VAL A 221 -11.71 -2.60 -7.54
N ASP A 222 -11.31 -1.77 -6.56
CA ASP A 222 -10.46 -0.60 -6.83
C ASP A 222 -9.06 -0.98 -7.38
N ASP A 223 -8.46 -2.04 -6.84
CA ASP A 223 -7.18 -2.57 -7.30
C ASP A 223 -7.28 -3.08 -8.75
N VAL A 224 -8.35 -3.83 -9.03
CA VAL A 224 -8.59 -4.48 -10.33
C VAL A 224 -8.93 -3.46 -11.40
N GLU A 225 -9.83 -2.51 -11.14
CA GLU A 225 -10.16 -1.46 -12.09
C GLU A 225 -8.94 -0.58 -12.41
N GLY A 226 -8.11 -0.28 -11.39
CA GLY A 226 -6.89 0.50 -11.57
C GLY A 226 -5.89 -0.20 -12.49
N VAL A 227 -5.59 -1.48 -12.23
CA VAL A 227 -4.60 -2.20 -13.03
C VAL A 227 -5.12 -2.52 -14.44
N GLN A 228 -6.41 -2.84 -14.59
CA GLN A 228 -7.01 -3.10 -15.89
C GLN A 228 -7.11 -1.84 -16.76
N ALA A 229 -7.21 -0.65 -16.16
CA ALA A 229 -7.13 0.59 -16.91
C ALA A 229 -5.73 0.83 -17.54
N LEU A 230 -4.67 0.20 -17.01
CA LEU A 230 -3.32 0.26 -17.60
C LEU A 230 -3.04 -0.85 -18.61
N TYR A 231 -3.51 -2.08 -18.34
CA TYR A 231 -3.11 -3.28 -19.08
C TYR A 231 -4.25 -3.98 -19.85
N GLY A 232 -5.50 -3.58 -19.62
CA GLY A 232 -6.68 -4.32 -20.05
C GLY A 232 -7.01 -5.52 -19.15
N SER A 233 -8.16 -6.14 -19.37
CA SER A 233 -8.60 -7.33 -18.64
C SER A 233 -7.96 -8.59 -19.19
N ASN A 234 -7.62 -9.53 -18.30
CA ASN A 234 -7.32 -10.91 -18.70
C ASN A 234 -8.57 -11.51 -19.40
N PRO A 235 -8.46 -12.13 -20.58
CA PRO A 235 -9.61 -12.77 -21.25
C PRO A 235 -10.29 -13.88 -20.44
N ASN A 236 -9.56 -14.49 -19.50
CA ASN A 236 -10.10 -15.54 -18.62
C ASN A 236 -10.66 -14.99 -17.30
N TYR A 237 -10.60 -13.67 -17.08
CA TYR A 237 -11.12 -13.02 -15.88
C TYR A 237 -12.62 -12.74 -16.02
N THR A 238 -13.40 -13.05 -14.97
CA THR A 238 -14.83 -12.75 -14.92
C THR A 238 -15.15 -11.89 -13.70
N PHE A 239 -15.65 -10.68 -13.93
CA PHE A 239 -15.91 -9.69 -12.88
C PHE A 239 -16.95 -10.15 -11.84
N SER A 240 -17.90 -11.01 -12.23
CA SER A 240 -18.94 -11.52 -11.32
C SER A 240 -18.37 -12.25 -10.10
N ALA A 241 -17.23 -12.94 -10.26
CA ALA A 241 -16.57 -13.67 -9.20
C ALA A 241 -16.08 -12.77 -8.06
N LEU A 242 -15.62 -11.54 -8.36
CA LEU A 242 -15.24 -10.58 -7.32
C LEU A 242 -16.46 -9.98 -6.63
N SER A 243 -17.50 -9.62 -7.39
CA SER A 243 -18.72 -9.04 -6.81
C SER A 243 -19.44 -9.98 -5.85
N GLU A 244 -19.42 -11.30 -6.10
CA GLU A 244 -19.99 -12.31 -5.21
C GLU A 244 -19.19 -12.44 -3.90
N SER A 245 -17.87 -12.28 -3.96
CA SER A 245 -16.99 -12.33 -2.78
C SER A 245 -17.15 -11.11 -1.87
N GLU A 246 -17.32 -9.91 -2.43
CA GLU A 246 -17.57 -8.67 -1.67
C GLU A 246 -18.98 -8.66 -1.04
N TYR A 247 -20.00 -9.16 -1.75
CA TYR A 247 -21.35 -9.31 -1.20
C TYR A 247 -21.41 -10.35 -0.06
N SER A 248 -20.67 -11.44 -0.18
CA SER A 248 -20.58 -12.47 0.87
C SER A 248 -19.80 -11.96 2.10
N THR A 249 -18.82 -11.08 1.92
CA THR A 249 -18.05 -10.52 3.04
C THR A 249 -18.86 -9.45 3.80
N SER A 250 -19.61 -8.61 3.08
CA SER A 250 -20.50 -7.60 3.68
C SER A 250 -21.71 -8.19 4.42
N THR A 251 -22.14 -9.41 4.07
CA THR A 251 -23.21 -10.11 4.79
C THR A 251 -22.75 -10.83 6.07
N ASN A 252 -21.44 -11.01 6.28
CA ASN A 252 -20.87 -11.65 7.47
C ASN A 252 -20.49 -10.67 8.61
N LEU A 253 -20.46 -9.37 8.35
CA LEU A 253 -20.37 -8.32 9.37
C LEU A 253 -21.78 -7.81 9.68
N GLY A 254 -22.42 -8.45 10.65
CA GLY A 254 -23.87 -8.34 10.90
C GLY A 254 -24.40 -6.93 11.13
N VAL A 255 -25.51 -6.65 10.47
CA VAL A 255 -26.67 -6.00 11.11
C VAL A 255 -27.82 -6.99 11.00
N ASP A 256 -28.18 -7.60 12.12
CA ASP A 256 -29.47 -8.29 12.29
C ASP A 256 -30.58 -7.23 12.20
N PHE A 257 -30.97 -6.88 10.98
CA PHE A 257 -32.24 -6.24 10.73
C PHE A 257 -33.24 -7.35 10.45
N ARG A 258 -33.83 -7.88 11.52
CA ARG A 258 -35.14 -8.54 11.45
C ARG A 258 -36.10 -7.59 10.75
N SER A 259 -36.25 -7.76 9.44
CA SER A 259 -37.34 -7.22 8.66
C SER A 259 -38.63 -7.94 9.11
N ARG A 260 -39.21 -7.43 10.20
CA ARG A 260 -40.65 -7.59 10.46
C ARG A 260 -41.38 -7.02 9.24
N PRO A 261 -42.17 -7.79 8.49
CA PRO A 261 -42.99 -7.22 7.43
C PRO A 261 -44.02 -6.29 8.07
N SER A 262 -43.94 -5.00 7.73
CA SER A 262 -44.88 -3.96 8.14
C SER A 262 -46.23 -4.23 7.51
N ARG A 263 -47.16 -4.70 8.34
CA ARG A 263 -48.54 -5.02 8.00
C ARG A 263 -49.40 -3.76 7.92
N TRP A 264 -49.16 -2.91 6.93
CA TRP A 264 -50.00 -1.74 6.66
C TRP A 264 -49.97 -1.46 5.16
N GLU A 265 -50.77 -2.17 4.38
CA GLU A 265 -51.54 -1.63 3.25
C GLU A 265 -52.70 -2.60 2.96
N ASN A 266 -53.84 -2.04 2.55
CA ASN A 266 -55.12 -2.67 2.19
C ASN A 266 -56.12 -2.90 3.33
N PHE A 267 -56.74 -1.82 3.81
CA PHE A 267 -58.05 -1.92 4.47
C PHE A 267 -58.90 -0.65 4.31
N VAL A 268 -59.19 -0.23 3.07
CA VAL A 268 -60.44 0.49 2.77
C VAL A 268 -60.78 0.18 1.32
N PHE A 269 -61.72 -0.73 1.06
CA PHE A 269 -62.77 -0.56 0.07
C PHE A 269 -63.64 -1.83 0.04
N VAL A 270 -64.95 -1.58 0.08
CA VAL A 270 -66.06 -2.53 -0.13
C VAL A 270 -66.38 -3.45 1.04
N LEU A 271 -67.34 -3.03 1.87
CA LEU A 271 -68.49 -3.84 2.32
C LEU A 271 -69.48 -2.91 3.05
N VAL A 272 -70.13 -2.04 2.30
CA VAL A 272 -71.45 -1.51 2.68
C VAL A 272 -72.41 -2.11 1.67
N ILE A 273 -73.08 -3.18 2.06
CA ILE A 273 -74.41 -3.67 1.67
C ILE A 273 -74.55 -5.05 2.35
N TRP A 274 -75.68 -5.26 3.04
CA TRP A 274 -76.06 -6.30 4.02
C TRP A 274 -75.74 -5.94 5.48
N SER A 275 -76.69 -5.67 6.38
CA SER A 275 -78.07 -6.15 6.49
C SER A 275 -79.00 -5.10 7.13
N CYS A 276 -80.07 -4.73 6.44
CA CYS A 276 -81.32 -4.26 7.05
C CYS A 276 -82.43 -5.21 6.59
N ILE A 277 -82.55 -6.37 7.25
CA ILE A 277 -83.82 -7.11 7.33
C ILE A 277 -83.83 -7.80 8.72
N TYR A 278 -84.92 -7.55 9.45
CA TYR A 278 -85.40 -8.14 10.71
C TYR A 278 -85.25 -7.29 12.00
N PHE A 279 -86.41 -6.67 12.30
CA PHE A 279 -86.94 -6.01 13.50
C PHE A 279 -86.46 -4.62 13.87
#